data_AF-A0A9X3D075-F1
#
_entry.id   AF-A0A9X3D075-F1
#
_cell.length_a   1.000
_cell.length_b   1.000
_cell.length_c   1.000
_cell.angle_alpha   90.00
_cell.angle_beta   90.00
_cell.angle_gamma   90.00
#
_symmetry.space_group_name_H-M   'P 1'
#
loop_
_entity.id
_entity.type
_entity.pdbx_description
1 polymer ?
#
loop_
_entity_poly.entity_id
_entity_poly.type
_entity_poly.pdbx_seq_one_letter_code
_entity_poly.pdbx_strand_id
1 'polypeptide(L)'
;MLIEVIADTLNDAILAEKARADRIELITAVGEGGLTPSYGLIEAVCHAVSIPVSVMIRPHSRSFTYTQQDVAIMKSDIKACIDIGAAGIVIGAITAENNVDEEDLSVLLED
;
A
#
# COMPACT_ATOMS: atom_id res chain seq x y z
N MET A 1 -6.82 15.63 -15.05
CA MET A 1 -6.78 15.42 -13.59
C MET A 1 -6.83 13.93 -13.39
N LEU A 2 -5.91 13.37 -12.59
CA LEU A 2 -5.89 11.95 -12.25
C LEU A 2 -6.75 11.72 -11.00
N ILE A 3 -7.63 10.72 -11.03
CA ILE A 3 -8.48 10.31 -9.91
C ILE A 3 -8.02 8.94 -9.39
N GLU A 4 -7.51 8.93 -8.17
CA GLU A 4 -7.23 7.71 -7.42
C GLU A 4 -8.39 7.39 -6.48
N VAL A 5 -8.75 6.11 -6.37
CA VAL A 5 -9.83 5.63 -5.51
C VAL A 5 -9.31 4.53 -4.58
N ILE A 6 -9.65 4.65 -3.30
CA ILE A 6 -9.36 3.63 -2.29
C ILE A 6 -10.29 2.42 -2.49
N ALA A 7 -9.72 1.22 -2.49
CA ALA A 7 -10.44 -0.04 -2.47
C ALA A 7 -9.99 -0.91 -1.28
N ASP A 8 -10.94 -1.58 -0.61
CA ASP A 8 -10.70 -2.52 0.51
C ASP A 8 -11.10 -3.96 0.12
N THR A 9 -11.80 -4.12 -1.00
CA THR A 9 -12.18 -5.42 -1.55
C THR A 9 -11.91 -5.50 -3.05
N LEU A 10 -11.84 -6.73 -3.58
CA LEU A 10 -11.76 -6.96 -5.02
C LEU A 10 -12.92 -6.30 -5.79
N ASN A 11 -14.12 -6.36 -5.23
CA ASN A 11 -15.30 -5.78 -5.88
C ASN A 11 -15.21 -4.26 -5.93
N ASP A 12 -14.67 -3.60 -4.89
CA ASP A 12 -14.49 -2.15 -4.88
C ASP A 12 -13.53 -1.71 -5.99
N ALA A 13 -12.41 -2.40 -6.16
CA ALA A 13 -11.43 -2.11 -7.22
C ALA A 13 -12.08 -2.25 -8.62
N ILE A 14 -12.83 -3.32 -8.86
CA ILE A 14 -13.54 -3.54 -10.13
C ILE A 14 -14.60 -2.46 -10.37
N LEU A 15 -15.35 -2.06 -9.34
CA LEU A 15 -16.36 -1.00 -9.44
C LEU A 15 -15.72 0.36 -9.68
N ALA A 16 -14.60 0.67 -9.03
CA ALA A 16 -13.85 1.90 -9.22
C ALA A 16 -13.32 2.02 -10.66
N GLU A 17 -12.75 0.95 -11.22
CA GLU A 17 -12.34 0.92 -12.63
C GLU A 17 -13.55 1.13 -13.57
N LYS A 18 -14.67 0.44 -13.35
CA LYS A 18 -15.90 0.63 -14.14
C LYS A 18 -16.44 2.06 -14.06
N ALA A 19 -16.25 2.71 -12.91
CA ALA A 19 -16.58 4.11 -12.68
C ALA A 19 -15.56 5.09 -13.25
N ARG A 20 -14.51 4.58 -13.94
CA ARG A 20 -13.43 5.34 -14.59
C ARG A 20 -12.47 6.01 -13.62
N ALA A 21 -12.16 5.35 -12.50
CA ALA A 21 -10.97 5.70 -11.73
C ALA A 21 -9.71 5.52 -12.61
N ASP A 22 -8.73 6.39 -12.44
CA ASP A 22 -7.45 6.29 -13.16
C ASP A 22 -6.45 5.37 -12.45
N ARG A 23 -6.62 5.19 -11.13
CA ARG A 23 -5.73 4.38 -10.27
C ARG A 23 -6.46 3.89 -9.03
N ILE A 24 -6.02 2.74 -8.50
CA ILE A 24 -6.46 2.20 -7.21
C ILE A 24 -5.38 2.41 -6.15
N GLU A 25 -5.78 2.87 -4.97
CA GLU A 25 -5.04 2.65 -3.72
C GLU A 25 -5.68 1.45 -3.00
N LEU A 26 -4.95 0.35 -2.87
CA LEU A 26 -5.45 -0.88 -2.24
C LEU A 26 -5.00 -0.94 -0.79
N ILE A 27 -5.97 -1.05 0.12
CA ILE A 27 -5.74 -1.12 1.57
C ILE A 27 -6.50 -2.29 2.20
N THR A 28 -6.21 -2.59 3.46
CA THR A 28 -7.15 -3.27 4.37
C THR A 28 -7.49 -2.39 5.57
N ALA A 29 -8.47 -2.75 6.38
CA ALA A 29 -8.79 -2.10 7.65
C ALA A 29 -9.02 -0.58 7.51
N VAL A 30 -9.96 -0.19 6.64
CA VAL A 30 -10.33 1.22 6.39
C VAL A 30 -10.63 1.99 7.68
N GLY A 31 -11.25 1.34 8.67
CA GLY A 31 -11.55 1.96 9.98
C GLY A 31 -10.32 2.37 10.80
N GLU A 32 -9.14 1.85 10.45
CA GLU A 32 -7.84 2.18 11.07
C GLU A 32 -6.99 3.11 10.18
N GLY A 33 -7.59 3.66 9.11
CA GLY A 33 -6.93 4.53 8.15
C GLY A 33 -6.12 3.78 7.09
N GLY A 34 -6.34 2.47 6.92
CA GLY A 34 -5.65 1.65 5.92
C GLY A 34 -4.38 0.99 6.44
N LEU A 35 -4.24 -0.32 6.20
CA LEU A 35 -3.08 -1.15 6.49
C LEU A 35 -2.68 -1.99 5.28
N THR A 36 -1.56 -2.70 5.35
CA THR A 36 -1.12 -3.63 4.31
C THR A 36 -2.19 -4.72 4.07
N PRO A 37 -2.77 -4.83 2.86
CA PRO A 37 -3.71 -5.90 2.55
C PRO A 37 -3.03 -7.27 2.50
N SER A 38 -3.82 -8.34 2.63
CA SER A 38 -3.28 -9.70 2.51
C SER A 38 -2.77 -9.99 1.09
N TYR A 39 -1.74 -10.83 0.96
CA TYR A 39 -1.18 -11.28 -0.32
C TYR A 39 -2.26 -11.67 -1.35
N GLY A 40 -3.22 -12.52 -0.95
CA GLY A 40 -4.26 -13.01 -1.85
C GLY A 40 -5.20 -11.91 -2.36
N LEU A 41 -5.43 -10.85 -1.57
CA LEU A 41 -6.21 -9.70 -2.03
C LEU A 41 -5.42 -8.86 -3.04
N ILE A 42 -4.14 -8.61 -2.76
CA ILE A 42 -3.25 -7.87 -3.66
C ILE A 42 -3.18 -8.57 -5.03
N GLU A 43 -2.89 -9.87 -5.04
CA GLU A 43 -2.82 -10.69 -6.25
C GLU A 43 -4.15 -10.69 -7.02
N ALA A 44 -5.27 -10.90 -6.33
CA ALA A 44 -6.58 -10.92 -6.97
C ALA A 44 -6.93 -9.57 -7.62
N VAL A 45 -6.64 -8.46 -6.95
CA VAL A 45 -6.92 -7.11 -7.48
C VAL A 45 -6.02 -6.79 -8.67
N CYS A 46 -4.70 -6.99 -8.55
CA CYS A 46 -3.75 -6.70 -9.63
C CYS A 46 -4.05 -7.50 -10.90
N HIS A 47 -4.58 -8.72 -10.78
CA HIS A 47 -4.99 -9.53 -11.94
C HIS A 47 -6.38 -9.21 -12.49
N ALA A 48 -7.26 -8.56 -11.72
CA ALA A 48 -8.65 -8.32 -12.11
C ALA A 48 -8.89 -6.96 -12.78
N VAL A 49 -8.10 -5.94 -12.45
CA VAL A 49 -8.22 -4.60 -13.04
C VAL A 49 -7.07 -4.33 -14.00
N SER A 50 -7.31 -3.47 -14.99
CA SER A 50 -6.31 -3.02 -15.97
C SER A 50 -5.67 -1.68 -15.61
N ILE A 51 -6.29 -0.90 -14.73
CA ILE A 51 -5.71 0.35 -14.21
C ILE A 51 -4.62 0.09 -13.15
N PRO A 52 -3.64 1.00 -12.98
CA PRO A 52 -2.58 0.85 -11.99
C PRO A 52 -3.11 0.64 -10.57
N VAL A 53 -2.45 -0.22 -9.80
CA VAL A 53 -2.76 -0.50 -8.40
C VAL A 53 -1.55 -0.13 -7.55
N SER A 54 -1.74 0.81 -6.62
CA SER A 54 -0.77 1.16 -5.58
C SER A 54 -1.19 0.52 -4.27
N VAL A 55 -0.29 -0.21 -3.61
CA VAL A 55 -0.62 -0.98 -2.40
C VAL A 55 -0.13 -0.25 -1.15
N MET A 56 -0.99 -0.10 -0.14
CA MET A 56 -0.56 0.41 1.16
C MET A 56 0.42 -0.56 1.81
N ILE A 57 1.54 -0.04 2.31
CA ILE A 57 2.51 -0.78 3.11
C ILE A 57 2.57 -0.11 4.47
N ARG A 58 1.78 -0.66 5.41
CA ARG A 58 1.64 -0.16 6.79
C ARG A 58 1.31 -1.34 7.70
N PRO A 59 2.27 -1.84 8.50
CA PRO A 59 2.13 -3.12 9.21
C PRO A 59 1.22 -3.03 10.44
N HIS A 60 0.97 -1.83 10.98
CA HIS A 60 0.08 -1.61 12.11
C HIS A 60 -0.47 -0.18 12.15
N SER A 61 -1.55 0.03 12.90
CA SER A 61 -2.23 1.33 13.04
C SER A 61 -1.77 2.19 14.23
N ARG A 62 -0.80 1.72 15.02
CA ARG A 62 -0.43 2.31 16.32
C ARG A 62 0.31 3.66 16.19
N SER A 63 1.19 3.76 15.21
CA SER A 63 2.07 4.91 14.94
C SER A 63 2.56 4.83 13.50
N PHE A 64 3.23 5.90 13.06
CA PHE A 64 4.08 5.92 11.85
C PHE A 64 5.58 5.90 12.19
N THR A 65 5.93 5.80 13.48
CA THR A 65 7.28 5.49 13.93
C THR A 65 7.39 3.98 14.05
N TYR A 66 8.33 3.40 13.31
CA TYR A 66 8.48 1.96 13.14
C TYR A 66 9.71 1.45 13.89
N THR A 67 9.63 0.19 14.34
CA THR A 67 10.82 -0.52 14.78
C THR A 67 11.56 -1.09 13.57
N GLN A 68 12.82 -1.46 13.75
CA GLN A 68 13.60 -2.14 12.71
C GLN A 68 12.96 -3.48 12.27
N GLN A 69 12.21 -4.14 13.16
CA GLN A 69 11.42 -5.32 12.80
C GLN A 69 10.22 -4.98 11.92
N ASP A 70 9.54 -3.86 12.18
CA ASP A 70 8.44 -3.40 11.34
C ASP A 70 8.95 -3.04 9.95
N VAL A 71 10.08 -2.33 9.84
CA VAL A 71 10.72 -1.99 8.56
C VAL A 71 11.08 -3.25 7.77
N ALA A 72 11.61 -4.29 8.42
CA ALA A 72 11.93 -5.56 7.75
C ALA A 72 10.68 -6.29 7.23
N ILE A 73 9.55 -6.21 7.95
CA ILE A 73 8.26 -6.72 7.48
C ILE A 73 7.80 -5.92 6.26
N MET A 74 7.84 -4.59 6.34
CA MET A 74 7.46 -3.70 5.24
C MET A 74 8.29 -3.97 3.97
N LYS A 75 9.60 -4.17 4.08
CA LYS A 75 10.44 -4.57 2.93
C LYS A 75 9.97 -5.90 2.30
N SER A 76 9.60 -6.87 3.13
CA SER A 76 9.10 -8.16 2.64
C SER A 76 7.76 -8.01 1.90
N ASP A 77 6.86 -7.17 2.41
CA ASP A 77 5.58 -6.84 1.77
C ASP A 77 5.78 -6.08 0.45
N ILE A 78 6.72 -5.13 0.41
CA ILE A 78 7.11 -4.41 -0.83
C ILE A 78 7.61 -5.39 -1.88
N LYS A 79 8.51 -6.31 -1.50
CA LYS A 79 9.00 -7.34 -2.41
C LYS A 79 7.87 -8.20 -2.98
N ALA A 80 6.92 -8.61 -2.15
CA ALA A 80 5.75 -9.35 -2.61
C ALA A 80 4.90 -8.53 -3.59
N CYS A 81 4.72 -7.23 -3.36
CA CYS A 81 4.00 -6.34 -4.27
C CYS A 81 4.72 -6.23 -5.63
N ILE A 82 6.05 -6.11 -5.64
CA ILE A 82 6.86 -6.11 -6.87
C ILE A 82 6.69 -7.43 -7.63
N ASP A 83 6.83 -8.56 -6.93
CA ASP A 83 6.76 -9.90 -7.53
C ASP A 83 5.35 -10.19 -8.12
N ILE A 84 4.28 -9.65 -7.51
CA ILE A 84 2.89 -9.73 -8.02
C ILE A 84 2.66 -8.79 -9.22
N GLY A 85 3.44 -7.72 -9.36
CA GLY A 85 3.27 -6.72 -10.41
C GLY A 85 2.36 -5.55 -10.03
N ALA A 86 2.29 -5.20 -8.74
CA ALA A 86 1.69 -3.94 -8.32
C ALA A 86 2.39 -2.76 -9.02
N ALA A 87 1.63 -1.73 -9.40
CA ALA A 87 2.18 -0.60 -10.13
C ALA A 87 2.96 0.38 -9.22
N GLY A 88 2.73 0.30 -7.91
CA GLY A 88 3.42 1.11 -6.91
C GLY A 88 3.03 0.72 -5.48
N ILE A 89 3.59 1.46 -4.54
CA ILE A 89 3.31 1.32 -3.11
C ILE A 89 2.97 2.69 -2.51
N VAL A 90 2.25 2.68 -1.39
CA VAL A 90 2.02 3.86 -0.55
C VAL A 90 2.63 3.59 0.82
N ILE A 91 3.57 4.44 1.23
CA ILE A 91 4.31 4.35 2.49
C ILE A 91 4.43 5.72 3.16
N GLY A 92 4.69 5.73 4.46
CA GLY A 92 5.05 6.92 5.21
C GLY A 92 5.61 6.55 6.58
N ALA A 93 6.70 7.21 6.99
CA ALA A 93 7.35 7.00 8.28
C ALA A 93 7.72 8.35 8.91
N ILE A 94 7.65 8.43 10.24
CA ILE A 94 8.05 9.61 11.01
C ILE A 94 8.94 9.26 12.19
N THR A 95 9.87 10.16 12.51
CA THR A 95 10.70 10.06 13.72
C THR A 95 9.87 10.34 14.98
N ALA A 96 10.43 10.06 16.16
CA ALA A 96 9.79 10.36 17.44
C ALA A 96 9.48 11.85 17.64
N GLU A 97 10.19 12.72 16.93
CA GLU A 97 10.02 14.18 16.92
C GLU A 97 8.97 14.67 15.90
N ASN A 98 8.27 13.75 15.22
CA ASN A 98 7.28 14.01 14.15
C ASN A 98 7.86 14.67 12.88
N ASN A 99 9.14 14.42 12.59
CA ASN A 99 9.71 14.74 11.28
C ASN A 99 9.56 13.55 10.33
N VAL A 100 9.65 13.78 9.02
CA VAL A 100 9.73 12.68 8.04
C VAL A 100 10.98 11.86 8.34
N ASP A 101 10.81 10.54 8.45
CA ASP A 101 11.92 9.61 8.65
C ASP A 101 12.55 9.25 7.30
N GLU A 102 13.47 10.10 6.83
CA GLU A 102 14.13 9.89 5.54
C GLU A 102 15.03 8.65 5.52
N GLU A 103 15.54 8.20 6.68
CA GLU A 103 16.42 7.03 6.79
C GLU A 103 15.63 5.75 6.52
N ASP A 104 14.56 5.51 7.28
CA ASP A 104 13.70 4.33 7.09
C ASP A 104 13.01 4.35 5.72
N LEU A 105 12.56 5.52 5.25
CA LEU A 105 11.98 5.64 3.91
C LEU A 105 12.98 5.32 2.81
N SER A 106 14.25 5.74 2.93
CA SER A 106 15.27 5.39 1.94
C SER A 106 15.49 3.87 1.89
N VAL A 107 15.57 3.22 3.04
CA VAL A 107 15.70 1.75 3.14
C VAL A 107 14.54 1.00 2.49
N LEU A 108 13.32 1.54 2.56
CA LEU A 108 12.12 0.97 1.93
C LEU A 108 12.03 1.22 0.41
N LEU A 109 12.67 2.28 -0.08
CA LEU A 109 12.75 2.61 -1.51
C LEU A 109 13.91 1.92 -2.22
N GLU A 110 14.85 1.34 -1.47
CA GLU A 110 15.94 0.51 -1.99
C GLU A 110 15.44 -0.92 -2.27
N ASP A 111 14.85 -1.13 -3.46
CA ASP A 111 14.69 -2.42 -4.16
C ASP A 111 14.36 -2.21 -5.66
#